data_AF-A0A4U5UU22-F1
#
_entry.id   AF-A0A4U5UU22-F1
#
_cell.length_a   1.000
_cell.length_b   1.000
_cell.length_c   1.000
_cell.angle_alpha   90.00
_cell.angle_beta   90.00
_cell.angle_gamma   90.00
#
_symmetry.space_group_name_H-M   'P 1'
#
loop_
_entity.id
_entity.type
_entity.pdbx_description
1 polymer ?
#
loop_
_entity_poly.entity_id
_entity_poly.type
_entity_poly.pdbx_seq_one_letter_code
_entity_poly.pdbx_strand_id
1 'polypeptide(L)'
;MMSVNSARQLCKMFFSLHVVFLSVAMVESSASNGNQEDCMRSSGVEYRGEKQSSSSGLICLNWANTTRDYDDNIHPDSQTGVGDHNYCRNPDSSERPWCYIAGPDGTVQRQFCAVDTCKAKPSHRHSNKAQSHVRKFSFHEKTTPRPELIGGEEQSYLRDGL
;
A
#
# COMPACT_ATOMS: atom_id res chain seq x y z
N MET A 1 43.85 -15.76 52.78
CA MET A 1 43.60 -16.83 51.79
C MET A 1 42.10 -16.99 51.66
N MET A 2 41.50 -16.55 50.55
CA MET A 2 40.04 -16.62 50.38
C MET A 2 39.64 -18.08 50.09
N SER A 3 38.63 -18.60 50.80
CA SER A 3 38.20 -20.00 50.70
C SER A 3 37.73 -20.35 49.29
N VAL A 4 38.14 -21.51 48.78
CA VAL A 4 37.78 -22.02 47.43
C VAL A 4 36.27 -22.04 47.21
N ASN A 5 35.48 -22.22 48.27
CA ASN A 5 34.02 -22.18 48.23
C ASN A 5 33.48 -20.76 48.03
N SER A 6 34.14 -19.73 48.56
CA SER A 6 33.81 -18.32 48.36
C SER A 6 34.14 -17.86 46.94
N ALA A 7 35.27 -18.30 46.38
CA ALA A 7 35.62 -18.06 44.97
C ALA A 7 34.63 -18.72 44.00
N ARG A 8 34.17 -19.95 44.31
CA ARG A 8 33.12 -20.65 43.54
C ARG A 8 31.76 -19.97 43.64
N GLN A 9 31.41 -19.42 44.80
CA GLN A 9 30.16 -18.70 45.00
C GLN A 9 30.16 -17.37 44.23
N LEU A 10 31.28 -16.63 44.27
CA LEU A 10 31.47 -15.40 43.51
C LEU A 10 31.42 -15.67 42.00
N CYS A 11 32.11 -16.70 41.50
CA CYS A 11 32.00 -17.10 40.10
C CYS A 11 30.55 -17.42 39.70
N LYS A 12 29.80 -18.19 40.50
CA LYS A 12 28.38 -18.49 40.21
C LYS A 12 27.52 -17.23 40.13
N MET A 13 27.73 -16.27 41.03
CA MET A 13 27.00 -14.99 41.01
C MET A 13 27.39 -14.13 39.81
N PHE A 14 28.66 -14.10 39.42
CA PHE A 14 29.10 -13.41 38.20
C PHE A 14 28.57 -14.10 36.93
N PHE A 15 28.57 -15.43 36.85
CA PHE A 15 27.96 -16.18 35.75
C PHE A 15 26.45 -15.96 35.70
N SER A 16 25.74 -16.02 36.83
CA SER A 16 24.30 -15.74 36.89
C SER A 16 23.97 -14.30 36.54
N LEU A 17 24.76 -13.32 36.98
CA LEU A 17 24.58 -11.91 36.62
C LEU A 17 24.84 -11.69 35.13
N HIS A 18 25.92 -12.25 34.56
CA HIS A 18 26.18 -12.20 33.12
C HIS A 18 25.10 -12.93 32.31
N VAL A 19 24.58 -14.06 32.77
CA VAL A 19 23.47 -14.78 32.11
C VAL A 19 22.18 -13.97 32.15
N VAL A 20 21.89 -13.27 33.26
CA VAL A 20 20.74 -12.34 33.35
C VAL A 20 20.95 -11.12 32.44
N PHE A 21 22.15 -10.54 32.40
CA PHE A 21 22.47 -9.44 31.47
C PHE A 21 22.43 -9.85 29.99
N LEU A 22 22.85 -11.07 29.66
CA LEU A 22 22.71 -11.66 28.32
C LEU A 22 21.24 -11.99 27.99
N SER A 23 20.41 -12.32 28.99
CA SER A 23 18.97 -12.53 28.79
C SER A 23 18.20 -11.22 28.54
N VAL A 24 18.67 -10.09 29.09
CA VAL A 24 18.10 -8.75 28.85
C VAL A 24 18.53 -8.18 27.48
N ALA A 25 19.57 -8.72 26.85
CA ALA A 25 20.00 -8.33 25.50
C ALA A 25 19.13 -8.92 24.36
N MET A 26 18.07 -9.67 24.68
CA MET A 26 17.12 -10.24 23.72
C MET A 26 15.79 -9.46 23.68
N VAL A 27 15.81 -8.16 23.95
CA VAL A 27 14.71 -7.27 23.54
C VAL A 27 15.24 -6.39 22.41
N GLU A 28 14.49 -6.39 21.31
CA GLU A 28 14.69 -5.64 20.07
C GLU A 28 15.54 -6.33 18.99
N SER A 29 14.93 -7.34 18.37
CA SER A 29 15.19 -7.65 16.96
C SER A 29 13.92 -8.21 16.33
N SER A 30 12.91 -7.36 16.10
CA SER A 30 12.00 -7.58 14.98
C SER A 30 12.71 -7.16 13.68
N ALA A 31 13.82 -7.84 13.39
CA ALA A 31 14.40 -7.80 12.04
C ALA A 31 13.39 -8.53 11.15
N SER A 32 12.56 -7.76 10.45
CA SER A 32 11.68 -8.28 9.42
C SER A 32 12.53 -9.10 8.45
N ASN A 33 12.21 -10.39 8.37
CA ASN A 33 12.85 -11.29 7.43
C ASN A 33 12.47 -10.80 6.02
N GLY A 34 13.41 -10.15 5.34
CA GLY A 34 13.19 -9.29 4.19
C GLY A 34 12.79 -10.01 2.90
N ASN A 35 11.61 -10.62 2.88
CA ASN A 35 10.92 -11.08 1.67
C ASN A 35 9.42 -10.75 1.64
N GLN A 36 8.91 -9.99 2.61
CA GLN A 36 7.58 -9.40 2.56
C GLN A 36 7.80 -7.89 2.44
N GLU A 37 7.56 -7.36 1.24
CA GLU A 37 7.57 -5.91 1.04
C GLU A 37 6.45 -5.31 1.91
N ASP A 38 6.82 -4.86 3.11
CA ASP A 38 5.90 -4.21 4.06
C ASP A 38 5.60 -2.77 3.63
N CYS A 39 5.15 -2.64 2.39
CA CYS A 39 4.78 -1.38 1.77
C CYS A 39 3.59 -1.60 0.85
N MET A 40 2.75 -0.58 0.73
CA MET A 40 1.60 -0.61 -0.17
C MET A 40 1.96 -0.10 -1.56
N ARG A 41 1.33 -0.68 -2.58
CA ARG A 41 1.31 -0.15 -3.95
C ARG A 41 -0.08 0.41 -4.22
N SER A 42 -0.16 1.52 -4.96
CA SER A 42 -1.44 2.18 -5.28
C SER A 42 -2.27 2.41 -4.00
N SER A 43 -3.50 1.91 -3.92
CA SER A 43 -4.36 1.97 -2.73
C SER A 43 -4.16 0.81 -1.74
N GLY A 44 -3.26 -0.13 -2.01
CA GLY A 44 -2.97 -1.24 -1.11
C GLY A 44 -4.06 -2.32 -1.02
N VAL A 45 -4.92 -2.47 -2.04
CA VAL A 45 -5.85 -3.62 -2.15
C VAL A 45 -5.12 -4.96 -2.10
N GLU A 46 -3.97 -5.02 -2.78
CA GLU A 46 -3.07 -6.20 -2.81
C GLU A 46 -2.08 -6.23 -1.63
N TYR A 47 -2.19 -5.31 -0.67
CA TYR A 47 -1.26 -5.30 0.45
C TYR A 47 -1.49 -6.52 1.35
N ARG A 48 -0.42 -7.29 1.59
CA ARG A 48 -0.41 -8.50 2.42
C ARG A 48 0.66 -8.46 3.49
N GLY A 49 1.15 -7.27 3.86
CA GLY A 49 2.07 -7.11 4.99
C GLY A 49 1.39 -7.36 6.34
N GLU A 50 2.18 -7.29 7.41
CA GLU A 50 1.78 -7.63 8.78
C GLU A 50 1.63 -6.40 9.67
N LYS A 51 1.59 -5.18 9.08
CA LYS A 51 1.34 -3.96 9.84
C LYS A 51 -0.01 -4.07 10.54
N GLN A 52 -0.02 -3.85 11.85
CA GLN A 52 -1.18 -4.02 12.74
C GLN A 52 -1.48 -2.76 13.58
N SER A 53 -0.98 -1.60 13.12
CA SER A 53 -1.15 -0.33 13.79
C SER A 53 -1.81 0.69 12.87
N SER A 54 -2.78 1.42 13.41
CA SER A 54 -3.43 2.52 12.73
C SER A 54 -2.50 3.73 12.55
N SER A 55 -2.95 4.76 11.84
CA SER A 55 -2.19 6.00 11.65
C SER A 55 -1.98 6.79 12.93
N SER A 56 -2.82 6.61 13.95
CA SER A 56 -2.62 7.20 15.28
C SER A 56 -1.82 6.30 16.23
N GLY A 57 -1.28 5.17 15.73
CA GLY A 57 -0.50 4.22 16.53
C GLY A 57 -1.35 3.30 17.41
N LEU A 58 -2.68 3.29 17.25
CA LEU A 58 -3.54 2.36 17.98
C LEU A 58 -3.44 0.97 17.36
N ILE A 59 -3.54 -0.06 18.21
CA ILE A 59 -3.51 -1.46 17.77
C ILE A 59 -4.82 -1.76 17.06
N CYS A 60 -4.70 -2.38 15.89
CA CYS A 60 -5.84 -2.86 15.13
C CYS A 60 -6.54 -4.01 15.87
N LEU A 61 -7.87 -4.01 15.82
CA LEU A 61 -8.71 -5.11 16.26
C LEU A 61 -8.69 -6.26 15.24
N ASN A 62 -8.99 -7.46 15.71
CA ASN A 62 -9.05 -8.64 14.86
C ASN A 62 -10.30 -8.61 13.97
N TRP A 63 -10.13 -8.76 12.65
CA TRP A 63 -11.22 -8.66 11.68
C TRP A 63 -12.35 -9.69 11.92
N ALA A 64 -12.01 -10.91 12.34
CA ALA A 64 -12.99 -11.96 12.61
C ALA A 64 -13.87 -11.65 13.83
N ASN A 65 -13.40 -10.78 14.73
CA ASN A 65 -14.08 -10.42 15.98
C ASN A 65 -14.66 -8.99 15.97
N THR A 66 -14.76 -8.36 14.79
CA THR A 66 -15.28 -6.99 14.64
C THR A 66 -16.52 -6.97 13.75
N THR A 67 -17.50 -6.15 14.13
CA THR A 67 -18.63 -5.85 13.24
C THR A 67 -18.14 -5.04 12.05
N ARG A 68 -18.40 -5.54 10.83
CA ARG A 68 -17.91 -4.93 9.60
C ARG A 68 -18.86 -3.84 9.08
N ASP A 69 -18.30 -2.79 8.50
CA ASP A 69 -19.03 -1.67 7.87
C ASP A 69 -19.12 -1.76 6.33
N TYR A 70 -18.59 -2.83 5.73
CA TYR A 70 -18.63 -3.11 4.30
C TYR A 70 -19.31 -4.45 3.99
N ASP A 71 -19.81 -4.61 2.76
CA ASP A 71 -20.50 -5.82 2.30
C ASP A 71 -19.51 -6.92 1.90
N ASP A 72 -19.54 -8.04 2.62
CA ASP A 72 -18.70 -9.22 2.39
C ASP A 72 -19.14 -10.05 1.18
N ASN A 73 -20.37 -9.86 0.68
CA ASN A 73 -20.81 -10.49 -0.57
C ASN A 73 -20.17 -9.83 -1.80
N ILE A 74 -19.88 -8.53 -1.72
CA ILE A 74 -19.18 -7.79 -2.76
C ILE A 74 -17.66 -7.99 -2.64
N HIS A 75 -17.14 -8.06 -1.41
CA HIS A 75 -15.72 -8.14 -1.11
C HIS A 75 -15.40 -9.37 -0.23
N PRO A 76 -15.40 -10.59 -0.80
CA PRO A 76 -15.22 -11.81 -0.03
C PRO A 76 -13.83 -11.87 0.62
N ASP A 77 -13.81 -12.31 1.89
CA ASP A 77 -12.59 -12.43 2.72
C ASP A 77 -11.46 -13.22 2.02
N SER A 78 -11.82 -14.24 1.22
CA SER A 78 -10.88 -15.06 0.45
C SER A 78 -10.10 -14.28 -0.61
N GLN A 79 -10.59 -13.12 -1.07
CA GLN A 79 -9.94 -12.28 -2.07
C GLN A 79 -9.26 -11.06 -1.45
N THR A 80 -9.77 -10.57 -0.33
CA THR A 80 -9.29 -9.32 0.30
C THR A 80 -8.17 -9.55 1.31
N GLY A 81 -7.90 -10.81 1.68
CA GLY A 81 -6.91 -11.16 2.68
C GLY A 81 -7.31 -10.75 4.10
N VAL A 82 -8.61 -10.56 4.34
CA VAL A 82 -9.21 -10.41 5.66
C VAL A 82 -9.42 -11.80 6.27
N GLY A 83 -9.21 -11.94 7.58
CA GLY A 83 -9.32 -13.21 8.28
C GLY A 83 -9.09 -13.08 9.78
N ASP A 84 -8.75 -14.19 10.45
CA ASP A 84 -8.48 -14.23 11.89
C ASP A 84 -7.08 -13.64 12.24
N HIS A 85 -6.95 -12.33 12.04
CA HIS A 85 -5.77 -11.53 12.36
C HIS A 85 -6.16 -10.05 12.46
N ASN A 86 -5.20 -9.19 12.84
CA ASN A 86 -5.39 -7.75 12.97
C ASN A 86 -4.54 -6.93 11.97
N TYR A 87 -4.03 -7.55 10.91
CA TYR A 87 -3.25 -6.85 9.89
C TYR A 87 -4.10 -5.88 9.06
N CYS A 88 -3.52 -4.75 8.69
CA CYS A 88 -4.14 -3.74 7.83
C CYS A 88 -4.48 -4.32 6.46
N ARG A 89 -5.71 -4.10 5.99
CA ARG A 89 -6.22 -4.55 4.69
C ARG A 89 -7.05 -3.47 4.03
N ASN A 90 -7.33 -3.63 2.75
CA ASN A 90 -8.20 -2.73 2.00
C ASN A 90 -9.25 -3.52 1.22
N PRO A 91 -10.25 -4.11 1.91
CA PRO A 91 -11.23 -4.99 1.28
C PRO A 91 -12.18 -4.24 0.34
N ASP A 92 -12.53 -3.00 0.68
CA ASP A 92 -13.55 -2.17 0.03
C ASP A 92 -12.97 -1.22 -1.04
N SER A 93 -11.72 -1.44 -1.45
CA SER A 93 -11.02 -0.60 -2.45
C SER A 93 -10.96 0.89 -2.09
N SER A 94 -10.88 1.19 -0.79
CA SER A 94 -10.66 2.53 -0.27
C SER A 94 -9.31 3.13 -0.64
N GLU A 95 -9.04 4.37 -0.23
CA GLU A 95 -7.82 5.09 -0.60
C GLU A 95 -6.52 4.39 -0.15
N ARG A 96 -6.52 3.76 1.03
CA ARG A 96 -5.36 3.06 1.59
C ARG A 96 -5.78 1.95 2.57
N PRO A 97 -4.88 1.02 2.94
CA PRO A 97 -5.17 0.01 3.95
C PRO A 97 -5.62 0.63 5.27
N TRP A 98 -6.58 -0.03 5.90
CA TRP A 98 -7.20 0.38 7.14
C TRP A 98 -7.44 -0.83 8.04
N CYS A 99 -7.86 -0.56 9.27
CA CYS A 99 -8.30 -1.56 10.22
C CYS A 99 -9.32 -0.97 11.19
N TYR A 100 -9.95 -1.82 11.99
CA TYR A 100 -10.78 -1.38 13.11
C TYR A 100 -9.93 -1.10 14.35
N ILE A 101 -10.33 -0.12 15.14
CA ILE A 101 -9.72 0.26 16.42
C ILE A 101 -10.80 0.39 17.49
N ALA A 102 -10.39 0.27 18.75
CA ALA A 102 -11.25 0.64 19.88
C ALA A 102 -11.22 2.17 20.05
N GLY A 103 -12.36 2.80 19.83
CA GLY A 103 -12.58 4.22 20.09
C GLY A 103 -12.59 4.54 21.59
N PRO A 104 -12.43 5.82 21.96
CA PRO A 104 -12.35 6.26 23.36
C PRO A 104 -13.61 5.92 24.17
N ASP A 105 -14.78 5.87 23.52
CA ASP A 105 -16.07 5.57 24.16
C ASP A 105 -16.41 4.06 24.12
N GLY A 106 -15.45 3.20 23.79
CA GLY A 106 -15.67 1.76 23.62
C GLY A 106 -16.36 1.36 22.31
N THR A 107 -16.55 2.31 21.40
CA THR A 107 -17.10 2.06 20.06
C THR A 107 -16.03 1.49 19.12
N VAL A 108 -16.43 0.67 18.15
CA VAL A 108 -15.52 0.22 17.09
C VAL A 108 -15.47 1.29 16.01
N GLN A 109 -14.27 1.75 15.68
CA GLN A 109 -14.07 2.77 14.66
C GLN A 109 -13.11 2.26 13.60
N ARG A 110 -13.37 2.60 12.35
CA ARG A 110 -12.47 2.34 11.24
C ARG A 110 -11.41 3.45 11.18
N GLN A 111 -10.14 3.07 11.05
CA GLN A 111 -9.05 4.03 10.87
C GLN A 111 -8.04 3.51 9.85
N PHE A 112 -7.54 4.40 9.02
CA PHE A 112 -6.46 4.05 8.10
C PHE A 112 -5.17 3.70 8.82
N CYS A 113 -4.37 2.84 8.19
CA CYS A 113 -3.07 2.45 8.69
C CYS A 113 -1.95 3.34 8.16
N ALA A 114 -0.86 3.44 8.94
CA ALA A 114 0.40 4.03 8.50
C ALA A 114 1.26 2.96 7.79
N VAL A 115 0.82 2.54 6.59
CA VAL A 115 1.59 1.68 5.70
C VAL A 115 2.31 2.56 4.69
N ASP A 116 3.63 2.42 4.58
CA ASP A 116 4.44 3.22 3.66
C ASP A 116 4.20 2.80 2.20
N THR A 117 4.28 3.75 1.27
CA THR A 117 4.23 3.42 -0.15
C THR A 117 5.56 2.80 -0.60
N CYS A 118 5.48 1.74 -1.40
CA CYS A 118 6.68 1.11 -1.94
C CYS A 118 7.48 2.10 -2.78
N LYS A 119 8.78 2.20 -2.51
CA LYS A 119 9.70 2.93 -3.38
C LYS A 119 9.71 2.25 -4.74
N ALA A 120 9.53 3.03 -5.80
CA ALA A 120 9.71 2.52 -7.15
C ALA A 120 11.13 1.98 -7.26
N LYS A 121 11.28 0.67 -7.50
CA LYS A 121 12.58 0.12 -7.90
C LYS A 121 12.90 0.81 -9.22
N PRO A 122 14.08 1.45 -9.38
CA PRO A 122 14.48 1.96 -10.68
C PRO A 122 14.45 0.76 -11.61
N SER A 123 13.52 0.76 -12.56
CA SER A 123 13.48 -0.30 -13.55
C SER A 123 14.84 -0.28 -14.25
N HIS A 124 15.66 -1.31 -14.04
CA HIS A 124 16.67 -1.63 -15.04
C HIS A 124 15.88 -2.08 -16.27
N ARG A 125 15.41 -1.08 -17.02
CA ARG A 125 15.00 -1.27 -18.40
C ARG A 125 16.21 -1.91 -19.03
N HIS A 126 16.14 -3.22 -19.27
CA HIS A 126 17.02 -3.84 -20.23
C HIS A 126 16.75 -3.07 -21.50
N SER A 127 17.65 -2.11 -21.77
CA SER A 127 17.70 -1.38 -23.01
C SER A 127 18.06 -2.42 -24.04
N ASN A 128 17.05 -3.12 -24.56
CA ASN A 128 17.16 -3.65 -25.90
C ASN A 128 17.43 -2.41 -26.73
N LYS A 129 18.71 -2.26 -27.12
CA LYS A 129 19.19 -1.23 -28.03
C LYS A 129 18.53 -1.52 -29.37
N ALA A 130 17.24 -1.24 -29.48
CA ALA A 130 16.51 -1.22 -30.72
C ALA A 130 17.12 -0.07 -31.51
N GLN A 131 17.91 -0.44 -32.51
CA GLN A 131 18.52 0.44 -33.48
C GLN A 131 17.42 1.37 -34.00
N SER A 132 17.53 2.65 -33.63
CA SER A 132 16.62 3.70 -34.09
C SER A 132 16.76 3.81 -35.61
N HIS A 133 15.90 3.10 -36.35
CA HIS A 133 15.66 3.42 -37.74
C HIS A 133 14.66 4.58 -37.74
N VAL A 134 15.18 5.80 -37.65
CA VAL A 134 14.39 7.02 -37.82
C VAL A 134 13.77 6.96 -39.21
N ARG A 135 12.47 6.65 -39.31
CA ARG A 135 11.72 6.91 -40.54
C ARG A 135 11.60 8.41 -40.67
N LYS A 136 12.39 8.97 -41.60
CA LYS A 136 12.37 10.38 -41.98
C LYS A 136 11.00 10.66 -42.60
N PHE A 137 10.08 11.24 -41.83
CA PHE A 137 8.86 11.80 -42.37
C PHE A 137 9.23 13.12 -43.04
N SER A 138 9.24 13.11 -44.38
CA SER A 138 9.34 14.34 -45.17
C SER A 138 7.98 15.02 -45.11
N PHE A 139 7.93 16.20 -44.50
CA PHE A 139 6.75 17.05 -44.51
C PHE A 139 6.55 17.57 -45.93
N HIS A 140 5.59 17.03 -46.67
CA HIS A 140 5.18 17.62 -47.94
C HIS A 140 4.25 18.80 -47.63
N GLU A 141 4.78 20.01 -47.79
CA GLU A 141 4.03 21.25 -47.78
C GLU A 141 2.96 21.20 -48.88
N LYS A 142 1.69 21.09 -48.49
CA LYS A 142 0.57 21.23 -49.43
C LYS A 142 -0.01 22.63 -49.27
N THR A 143 0.33 23.48 -50.23
CA THR A 143 -0.31 24.75 -50.53
C THR A 143 -1.84 24.60 -50.59
N THR A 144 -2.55 25.39 -49.79
CA THR A 144 -4.01 25.54 -49.78
C THR A 144 -4.51 26.21 -51.06
N PRO A 145 -5.51 25.64 -51.78
CA PRO A 145 -6.21 26.36 -52.83
C PRO A 145 -7.29 27.30 -52.26
N ARG A 146 -7.40 28.48 -52.86
CA ARG A 146 -8.44 29.51 -52.65
C ARG A 146 -9.84 28.95 -52.95
N PRO A 147 -10.90 29.26 -52.17
CA PRO A 147 -12.27 28.89 -52.51
C PRO A 147 -12.85 29.79 -53.62
N GLU A 148 -13.38 29.17 -54.68
CA GLU A 148 -14.21 29.81 -55.71
C GLU A 148 -15.64 30.02 -55.19
N LEU A 149 -16.18 31.22 -55.41
CA LEU A 149 -17.57 31.58 -55.20
C LEU A 149 -18.39 31.13 -56.42
N ILE A 150 -19.43 30.32 -56.22
CA ILE A 150 -20.48 30.14 -57.23
C ILE A 150 -21.81 30.44 -56.55
N GLY A 151 -22.47 31.47 -57.07
CA GLY A 151 -23.78 31.92 -56.63
C GLY A 151 -24.90 31.00 -57.09
N GLY A 152 -25.97 30.96 -56.30
CA GLY A 152 -27.27 30.46 -56.70
C GLY A 152 -28.30 31.56 -56.48
N GLU A 153 -28.98 31.94 -57.55
CA GLU A 153 -30.10 32.88 -57.59
C GLU A 153 -31.38 32.33 -56.91
N GLU A 154 -32.31 33.26 -56.80
CA GLU A 154 -33.38 33.46 -55.83
C GLU A 154 -34.73 32.80 -56.20
N GLN A 155 -35.69 32.96 -55.27
CA GLN A 155 -37.17 33.02 -55.42
C GLN A 155 -37.97 31.75 -55.05
N SER A 156 -39.11 31.81 -54.34
CA SER A 156 -39.83 32.80 -53.51
C SER A 156 -41.19 32.14 -53.15
N TYR A 157 -41.80 32.50 -52.00
CA TYR A 157 -43.24 32.34 -51.64
C TYR A 157 -43.76 30.88 -51.42
N LEU A 158 -44.60 30.47 -50.45
CA LEU A 158 -45.59 31.01 -49.49
C LEU A 158 -45.59 30.09 -48.23
N ARG A 159 -45.69 30.58 -46.98
CA ARG A 159 -46.87 31.01 -46.17
C ARG A 159 -47.80 29.87 -45.67
N ASP A 160 -48.06 29.92 -44.35
CA ASP A 160 -49.10 29.26 -43.52
C ASP A 160 -48.84 27.76 -43.19
N GLY A 161 -48.97 27.22 -41.98
CA GLY A 161 -49.53 27.66 -40.70
C GLY A 161 -50.37 26.50 -40.12
N LEU A 162 -49.87 25.78 -39.10
CA LEU A 162 -50.59 25.05 -38.02
C LEU A 162 -49.60 24.25 -37.16
#